data_AF-A0A8T5CDN6-F1
#
_entry.id   AF-A0A8T5CDN6-F1
#
_cell.length_a   1.000
_cell.length_b   1.000
_cell.length_c   1.000
_cell.angle_alpha   90.00
_cell.angle_beta   90.00
_cell.angle_gamma   90.00
#
_symmetry.space_group_name_H-M   'P 1'
#
loop_
_entity.id
_entity.type
_entity.pdbx_description
1 polymer ?
#
loop_
_entity_poly.entity_id
_entity_poly.type
_entity_poly.pdbx_seq_one_letter_code
_entity_poly.pdbx_strand_id
1 'polypeptide(L)'
;MTDWAAFAGFTGLVLAVLLSLAHFSRGVPHAEGTGSDALDAPAAPGDGASDSDSRATAADDSVPTAAESDETDWSAELDTVSLASFSVDSTGASPRPEPSTPAEADVVGDAHADVDAGPESDSDRATPPGVTAAPVSAVSERSASAEDLPPHLLLANVALSQAFFGGFLGLGAWYAGVPAAALGLSAADLPTQLAVGVGLGLALYGANRVGSTVSERFGVAPDEAVRESLTPRTTAGWVFLFAVALPLIAGFEELLFRGALVGAVAAGFDVSPWLMAAVSSAAFGAGHGAQGRLGIIVTGLLGFVLAAAFVLTESLLVVVVAHYLVNALEFAGHELFGW
;
A
#
# COMPACT_ATOMS: atom_id res chain seq x y z
N MET A 1 5.94 6.87 39.18
CA MET A 1 6.67 7.84 38.33
C MET A 1 6.59 7.32 36.91
N THR A 2 6.51 8.17 35.91
CA THR A 2 6.42 7.75 34.50
C THR A 2 7.73 7.11 34.04
N ASP A 3 7.64 5.96 33.37
CA ASP A 3 8.78 5.27 32.76
C ASP A 3 8.94 5.69 31.30
N TRP A 4 9.55 6.86 31.10
CA TRP A 4 9.80 7.42 29.77
C TRP A 4 10.71 6.53 28.91
N ALA A 5 11.60 5.75 29.52
CA ALA A 5 12.48 4.84 28.81
C ALA A 5 11.71 3.64 28.25
N ALA A 6 10.82 3.04 29.05
CA ALA A 6 9.92 2.00 28.57
C ALA A 6 9.04 2.51 27.42
N PHE A 7 8.40 3.68 27.57
CA PHE A 7 7.52 4.21 26.52
C PHE A 7 8.26 4.58 25.23
N ALA A 8 9.47 5.15 25.32
CA ALA A 8 10.32 5.36 24.16
C ALA A 8 10.71 4.04 23.49
N GLY A 9 10.92 2.96 24.25
CA GLY A 9 11.12 1.61 23.74
C GLY A 9 9.91 1.08 22.94
N PHE A 10 8.69 1.19 23.48
CA PHE A 10 7.46 0.85 22.75
C PHE A 10 7.31 1.67 21.46
N THR A 11 7.53 2.98 21.54
CA THR A 11 7.43 3.92 20.41
C THR A 11 8.46 3.59 19.32
N GLY A 12 9.72 3.36 19.71
CA GLY A 12 10.81 3.00 18.81
C GLY A 12 10.62 1.64 18.15
N LEU A 13 10.06 0.65 18.87
CA LEU A 13 9.71 -0.66 18.30
C LEU A 13 8.64 -0.53 17.22
N VAL A 14 7.54 0.17 17.50
CA VAL A 14 6.46 0.42 16.51
C VAL A 14 7.02 1.13 15.28
N LEU A 15 7.82 2.18 15.48
CA LEU A 15 8.44 2.92 14.39
C LEU A 15 9.38 2.03 13.56
N ALA A 16 10.24 1.23 14.20
CA ALA A 16 11.18 0.35 13.52
C ALA A 16 10.47 -0.73 12.69
N VAL A 17 9.38 -1.32 13.22
CA VAL A 17 8.55 -2.29 12.48
C VAL A 17 7.92 -1.62 11.24
N LEU A 18 7.29 -0.45 11.39
CA LEU A 18 6.67 0.26 10.28
C LEU A 18 7.68 0.67 9.19
N LEU A 19 8.83 1.20 9.58
CA LEU A 19 9.89 1.57 8.65
C LEU A 19 10.50 0.35 7.95
N SER A 20 10.56 -0.80 8.62
CA SER A 20 11.03 -2.06 8.02
C SER A 20 10.02 -2.57 6.99
N LEU A 21 8.73 -2.65 7.34
CA LEU A 21 7.66 -3.02 6.41
C LEU A 21 7.63 -2.09 5.18
N ALA A 22 7.74 -0.78 5.42
CA ALA A 22 7.83 0.24 4.37
C ALA A 22 9.12 0.19 3.54
N HIS A 23 10.17 -0.51 3.99
CA HIS A 23 11.41 -0.70 3.25
C HIS A 23 11.34 -1.97 2.38
N PHE A 24 10.93 -3.10 2.96
CA PHE A 24 10.82 -4.38 2.25
C PHE A 24 9.82 -4.36 1.11
N SER A 25 8.74 -3.59 1.24
CA SER A 25 7.72 -3.43 0.19
C SER A 25 8.22 -2.74 -1.09
N ARG A 26 9.33 -2.01 -1.03
CA ARG A 26 10.03 -1.45 -2.22
C ARG A 26 10.93 -2.48 -2.91
N GLY A 27 11.11 -3.64 -2.29
CA GLY A 27 12.17 -4.60 -2.59
C GLY A 27 11.72 -5.87 -3.31
N VAL A 28 10.54 -5.87 -3.93
CA VAL A 28 10.09 -6.96 -4.81
C VAL A 28 10.47 -6.61 -6.25
N PRO A 29 11.63 -7.07 -6.77
CA PRO A 29 11.92 -6.91 -8.18
C PRO A 29 10.94 -7.74 -8.99
N HIS A 30 10.17 -7.10 -9.86
CA HIS A 30 9.54 -7.82 -10.97
C HIS A 30 10.66 -8.49 -11.77
N ALA A 31 10.53 -9.80 -11.99
CA ALA A 31 11.51 -10.54 -12.76
C ALA A 31 11.48 -10.01 -14.20
N GLU A 32 12.48 -9.20 -14.56
CA GLU A 32 12.67 -8.74 -15.94
C GLU A 32 12.64 -9.96 -16.86
N GLY A 33 11.74 -9.93 -17.84
CA GLY A 33 11.57 -11.04 -18.76
C GLY A 33 12.89 -11.36 -19.43
N THR A 34 13.40 -12.58 -19.21
CA THR A 34 14.64 -13.04 -19.83
C THR A 34 14.55 -12.85 -21.33
N GLY A 35 15.37 -11.94 -21.86
CA GLY A 35 15.44 -11.66 -23.29
C GLY A 35 15.67 -12.95 -24.07
N SER A 36 14.88 -13.14 -25.13
CA SER A 36 14.93 -14.34 -25.96
C SER A 36 16.13 -14.33 -26.91
N ASP A 37 17.34 -14.37 -26.36
CA ASP A 37 18.61 -14.50 -27.09
C ASP A 37 18.97 -15.98 -27.30
N ALA A 38 18.18 -16.65 -28.14
CA ALA A 38 18.43 -17.94 -28.77
C ALA A 38 17.44 -18.08 -29.94
N LEU A 39 17.81 -18.31 -31.21
CA LEU A 39 19.06 -18.76 -31.84
C LEU A 39 19.14 -18.15 -33.26
N ASP A 40 20.33 -17.84 -33.76
CA ASP A 40 20.76 -18.25 -35.12
C ASP A 40 22.25 -17.97 -35.37
N ALA A 41 22.93 -18.92 -36.03
CA ALA A 41 24.35 -18.86 -36.41
C ALA A 41 24.49 -19.33 -37.87
N PRO A 42 25.56 -18.98 -38.63
CA PRO A 42 26.82 -19.74 -38.50
C PRO A 42 28.16 -19.05 -38.86
N ALA A 43 29.21 -19.51 -38.16
CA ALA A 43 30.63 -19.71 -38.50
C ALA A 43 31.34 -19.01 -39.72
N ALA A 44 32.50 -18.40 -39.43
CA ALA A 44 33.75 -18.51 -40.22
C ALA A 44 35.01 -18.21 -39.34
N PRO A 45 36.24 -18.68 -39.67
CA PRO A 45 37.35 -18.80 -38.71
C PRO A 45 38.62 -17.93 -38.98
N GLY A 46 39.54 -17.94 -38.00
CA GLY A 46 40.90 -17.37 -38.03
C GLY A 46 41.03 -16.11 -37.14
N ASP A 47 42.17 -15.78 -36.52
CA ASP A 47 43.47 -16.44 -36.31
C ASP A 47 44.15 -15.74 -35.11
N GLY A 48 45.15 -16.35 -34.48
CA GLY A 48 46.12 -15.63 -33.63
C GLY A 48 46.31 -16.16 -32.20
N ALA A 49 47.55 -16.51 -31.87
CA ALA A 49 47.96 -17.02 -30.57
C ALA A 49 48.82 -16.01 -29.79
N SER A 50 48.68 -15.98 -28.46
CA SER A 50 49.73 -15.73 -27.45
C SER A 50 49.09 -15.70 -26.06
N ASP A 51 49.35 -16.61 -25.11
CA ASP A 51 50.57 -16.91 -24.32
C ASP A 51 50.65 -16.19 -22.95
N SER A 52 51.28 -16.84 -21.97
CA SER A 52 51.45 -16.49 -20.53
C SER A 52 50.15 -16.45 -19.69
N ASP A 53 49.90 -17.29 -18.66
CA ASP A 53 50.70 -18.00 -17.63
C ASP A 53 51.03 -17.16 -16.37
N SER A 54 50.35 -17.48 -15.24
CA SER A 54 50.70 -17.05 -13.86
C SER A 54 49.94 -17.85 -12.76
N ARG A 55 50.22 -19.15 -12.69
CA ARG A 55 50.48 -19.94 -11.46
C ARG A 55 49.89 -19.53 -10.08
N ALA A 56 48.79 -20.20 -9.70
CA ALA A 56 48.57 -21.05 -8.50
C ALA A 56 48.97 -20.66 -7.04
N THR A 57 47.99 -20.79 -6.13
CA THR A 57 48.00 -21.55 -4.85
C THR A 57 46.53 -21.99 -4.57
N ALA A 58 46.12 -23.27 -4.53
CA ALA A 58 46.31 -24.28 -3.48
C ALA A 58 45.95 -23.74 -2.05
N ALA A 59 45.02 -24.31 -1.27
CA ALA A 59 44.10 -25.45 -1.42
C ALA A 59 42.88 -25.23 -0.44
N ASP A 60 41.99 -26.15 -0.04
CA ASP A 60 41.91 -27.63 -0.12
C ASP A 60 40.45 -28.17 0.06
N ASP A 61 40.28 -29.50 0.11
CA ASP A 61 39.08 -30.36 0.31
C ASP A 61 37.84 -29.88 1.14
N SER A 62 36.63 -30.16 0.61
CA SER A 62 35.71 -31.22 1.11
C SER A 62 34.28 -31.14 0.54
N VAL A 63 33.71 -32.25 0.07
CA VAL A 63 32.28 -32.41 -0.33
C VAL A 63 31.65 -33.60 0.46
N PRO A 64 30.34 -33.89 0.41
CA PRO A 64 29.45 -33.68 1.54
C PRO A 64 28.94 -34.99 2.18
N THR A 65 28.34 -34.87 3.37
CA THR A 65 27.43 -35.91 3.91
C THR A 65 26.14 -35.28 4.42
N ALA A 66 25.02 -35.73 3.87
CA ALA A 66 23.70 -35.37 4.35
C ALA A 66 23.40 -36.03 5.70
N ALA A 67 22.72 -35.31 6.57
CA ALA A 67 21.95 -35.86 7.68
C ALA A 67 20.66 -35.05 7.76
N GLU A 68 19.53 -35.72 7.61
CA GLU A 68 18.20 -35.12 7.70
C GLU A 68 17.89 -34.76 9.15
N SER A 69 17.25 -33.62 9.37
CA SER A 69 16.56 -33.31 10.62
C SER A 69 15.25 -32.60 10.29
N ASP A 70 14.15 -33.35 10.37
CA ASP A 70 12.79 -32.80 10.44
C ASP A 70 12.70 -31.82 11.62
N GLU A 71 12.52 -30.53 11.34
CA GLU A 71 11.81 -29.63 12.25
C GLU A 71 10.75 -28.86 11.46
N THR A 72 9.52 -29.35 11.53
CA THR A 72 8.32 -28.65 11.05
C THR A 72 8.07 -27.40 11.90
N ASP A 73 8.61 -26.26 11.47
CA ASP A 73 8.22 -24.96 12.01
C ASP A 73 6.96 -24.44 11.29
N TRP A 74 5.81 -24.54 11.95
CA TRP A 74 4.59 -23.87 11.53
C TRP A 74 4.61 -22.41 12.00
N SER A 75 5.52 -21.62 11.43
CA SER A 75 5.46 -20.17 11.50
C SER A 75 4.26 -19.68 10.68
N ALA A 76 3.13 -19.45 11.36
CA ALA A 76 1.95 -18.86 10.75
C ALA A 76 2.22 -17.39 10.41
N GLU A 77 2.58 -17.12 9.15
CA GLU A 77 2.80 -15.77 8.63
C GLU A 77 1.51 -14.94 8.76
N LEU A 78 1.54 -13.97 9.67
CA LEU A 78 0.52 -12.94 9.76
C LEU A 78 0.93 -11.78 8.85
N ASP A 79 0.48 -11.84 7.59
CA ASP A 79 0.65 -10.79 6.58
C ASP A 79 0.05 -9.45 7.06
N THR A 80 0.86 -8.66 7.76
CA THR A 80 0.51 -7.33 8.23
C THR A 80 0.83 -6.31 7.16
N VAL A 81 0.01 -6.31 6.11
CA VAL A 81 0.15 -5.44 4.93
C VAL A 81 0.07 -3.96 5.37
N SER A 82 1.23 -3.31 5.45
CA SER A 82 1.38 -1.90 5.84
C SER A 82 0.87 -0.97 4.74
N LEU A 83 0.17 0.11 5.10
CA LEU A 83 -0.27 1.12 4.12
C LEU A 83 0.88 1.87 3.45
N ALA A 84 2.02 2.01 4.13
CA ALA A 84 3.10 2.92 3.72
C ALA A 84 3.95 2.39 2.54
N SER A 85 3.42 1.43 1.78
CA SER A 85 4.22 0.37 1.13
C SER A 85 3.91 0.06 -0.32
N PHE A 86 2.76 0.45 -0.87
CA PHE A 86 2.35 0.03 -2.21
C PHE A 86 2.48 1.17 -3.24
N SER A 87 2.77 0.78 -4.49
CA SER A 87 3.25 1.58 -5.63
C SER A 87 4.65 2.18 -5.48
N VAL A 88 5.63 1.63 -6.22
CA VAL A 88 6.01 2.10 -7.57
C VAL A 88 6.68 0.93 -8.32
N ASP A 89 6.19 0.61 -9.52
CA ASP A 89 7.05 0.29 -10.67
C ASP A 89 6.48 0.96 -11.93
N SER A 90 7.34 1.25 -12.90
CA SER A 90 6.96 1.95 -14.14
C SER A 90 7.93 1.66 -15.28
N THR A 91 7.65 0.60 -16.06
CA THR A 91 7.93 0.60 -17.51
C THR A 91 6.81 -0.12 -18.26
N GLY A 92 6.17 0.56 -19.23
CA GLY A 92 5.16 -0.07 -20.10
C GLY A 92 3.95 0.80 -20.42
N ALA A 93 4.12 1.81 -21.29
CA ALA A 93 2.98 2.53 -21.83
C ALA A 93 2.10 1.59 -22.67
N SER A 94 0.81 1.47 -22.33
CA SER A 94 -0.21 0.80 -23.15
C SER A 94 -1.32 1.77 -23.58
N PRO A 95 -1.88 1.62 -24.78
CA PRO A 95 -2.68 2.65 -25.42
C PRO A 95 -4.13 2.70 -24.94
N ARG A 96 -4.69 3.92 -24.99
CA ARG A 96 -6.08 4.25 -24.70
C ARG A 96 -7.05 3.52 -25.65
N PRO A 97 -8.19 2.97 -25.18
CA PRO A 97 -9.22 2.42 -26.06
C PRO A 97 -10.03 3.54 -26.74
N GLU A 98 -10.26 3.38 -28.05
CA GLU A 98 -11.16 4.22 -28.86
C GLU A 98 -12.65 3.89 -28.59
N PRO A 99 -13.58 4.85 -28.76
CA PRO A 99 -15.01 4.64 -28.49
C PRO A 99 -15.74 3.86 -29.60
N SER A 100 -16.62 2.95 -29.19
CA SER A 100 -17.40 2.07 -30.08
C SER A 100 -18.42 2.83 -30.94
N THR A 101 -18.41 2.56 -32.24
CA THR A 101 -19.44 3.02 -33.20
C THR A 101 -20.67 2.10 -33.15
N PRO A 102 -21.92 2.62 -33.20
CA PRO A 102 -23.10 1.78 -33.36
C PRO A 102 -23.26 1.32 -34.82
N ALA A 103 -23.49 0.03 -35.05
CA ALA A 103 -23.80 -0.50 -36.37
C ALA A 103 -25.30 -0.39 -36.67
N GLU A 104 -25.63 0.17 -37.83
CA GLU A 104 -26.97 0.12 -38.41
C GLU A 104 -27.27 -1.31 -38.89
N ALA A 105 -28.50 -1.79 -38.67
CA ALA A 105 -28.98 -3.08 -39.18
C ALA A 105 -30.17 -2.83 -40.11
N ASP A 106 -29.93 -3.02 -41.41
CA ASP A 106 -30.87 -2.70 -42.48
C ASP A 106 -31.87 -3.84 -42.77
N VAL A 107 -32.96 -3.49 -43.45
CA VAL A 107 -34.13 -4.35 -43.65
C VAL A 107 -34.00 -5.27 -44.87
N VAL A 108 -34.25 -6.58 -44.68
CA VAL A 108 -34.87 -7.43 -45.72
C VAL A 108 -35.81 -8.44 -45.04
N GLY A 109 -37.00 -8.63 -45.59
CA GLY A 109 -37.87 -9.75 -45.24
C GLY A 109 -38.28 -10.54 -46.49
N ASP A 110 -38.71 -11.77 -46.31
CA ASP A 110 -39.63 -12.42 -47.26
C ASP A 110 -40.46 -13.51 -46.55
N ALA A 111 -41.54 -13.97 -47.18
CA ALA A 111 -42.66 -14.62 -46.49
C ALA A 111 -43.05 -16.02 -47.02
N HIS A 112 -43.69 -16.80 -46.14
CA HIS A 112 -44.39 -18.09 -46.41
C HIS A 112 -43.46 -19.25 -46.88
N ALA A 113 -43.82 -20.55 -46.75
CA ALA A 113 -45.10 -21.16 -46.41
C ALA A 113 -44.95 -22.53 -45.68
N ASP A 114 -46.10 -23.03 -45.23
CA ASP A 114 -46.50 -24.43 -45.07
C ASP A 114 -46.07 -25.28 -43.87
N VAL A 115 -47.06 -26.10 -43.50
CA VAL A 115 -47.20 -26.95 -42.33
C VAL A 115 -47.24 -28.40 -42.82
N ASP A 116 -46.54 -29.30 -42.15
CA ASP A 116 -47.08 -30.65 -41.98
C ASP A 116 -46.72 -31.21 -40.59
N ALA A 117 -47.60 -32.07 -40.07
CA ALA A 117 -47.52 -32.60 -38.72
C ALA A 117 -47.83 -34.11 -38.74
N GLY A 118 -46.83 -34.92 -38.36
CA GLY A 118 -46.98 -36.37 -38.26
C GLY A 118 -45.78 -36.99 -37.55
N PRO A 119 -45.96 -37.62 -36.38
CA PRO A 119 -44.87 -38.26 -35.65
C PRO A 119 -44.61 -39.67 -36.19
N GLU A 120 -43.48 -40.29 -35.85
CA GLU A 120 -43.45 -41.62 -35.22
C GLU A 120 -42.22 -41.74 -34.31
N SER A 121 -42.36 -42.51 -33.24
CA SER A 121 -41.34 -42.85 -32.26
C SER A 121 -41.12 -44.34 -32.32
N ASP A 122 -39.88 -44.81 -32.48
CA ASP A 122 -39.55 -46.19 -32.10
C ASP A 122 -38.15 -46.31 -31.49
N SER A 123 -38.00 -47.34 -30.66
CA SER A 123 -36.91 -47.51 -29.70
C SER A 123 -35.83 -48.50 -30.17
N ASP A 124 -34.78 -48.61 -29.35
CA ASP A 124 -33.80 -49.70 -29.28
C ASP A 124 -32.80 -49.86 -30.45
N ARG A 125 -31.49 -49.70 -30.14
CA ARG A 125 -30.64 -50.82 -29.70
C ARG A 125 -29.21 -50.36 -29.36
N ALA A 126 -28.58 -50.99 -28.37
CA ALA A 126 -27.30 -50.58 -27.77
C ALA A 126 -26.04 -51.08 -28.50
N THR A 127 -24.93 -50.32 -28.41
CA THR A 127 -23.53 -50.83 -28.49
C THR A 127 -22.54 -49.85 -27.81
N PRO A 128 -21.63 -50.31 -26.91
CA PRO A 128 -20.45 -49.56 -26.43
C PRO A 128 -19.17 -50.02 -27.18
N PRO A 129 -17.94 -49.51 -26.91
CA PRO A 129 -17.54 -48.43 -26.00
C PRO A 129 -16.78 -47.28 -26.70
N GLY A 130 -16.78 -46.10 -26.08
CA GLY A 130 -15.89 -45.00 -26.43
C GLY A 130 -15.33 -44.37 -25.16
N VAL A 131 -14.03 -44.54 -24.90
CA VAL A 131 -13.34 -43.82 -23.82
C VAL A 131 -13.14 -42.38 -24.27
N THR A 132 -14.14 -41.54 -24.06
CA THR A 132 -13.96 -40.09 -24.14
C THR A 132 -13.16 -39.68 -22.91
N ALA A 133 -11.85 -39.51 -23.08
CA ALA A 133 -11.05 -38.72 -22.16
C ALA A 133 -11.66 -37.31 -22.14
N ALA A 134 -12.44 -37.00 -21.11
CA ALA A 134 -12.77 -35.62 -20.83
C ALA A 134 -11.44 -34.88 -20.64
N PRO A 135 -11.24 -33.71 -21.25
CA PRO A 135 -10.16 -32.86 -20.80
C PRO A 135 -10.47 -32.56 -19.33
N VAL A 136 -9.65 -33.08 -18.43
CA VAL A 136 -9.55 -32.52 -17.10
C VAL A 136 -9.21 -31.06 -17.32
N SER A 137 -10.18 -30.18 -17.14
CA SER A 137 -9.94 -28.76 -17.09
C SER A 137 -8.86 -28.58 -16.04
N ALA A 138 -7.64 -28.31 -16.49
CA ALA A 138 -6.60 -27.83 -15.61
C ALA A 138 -7.17 -26.55 -15.04
N VAL A 139 -7.65 -26.63 -13.78
CA VAL A 139 -7.79 -25.47 -12.94
C VAL A 139 -6.37 -24.97 -12.84
N SER A 140 -6.05 -24.04 -13.73
CA SER A 140 -4.90 -23.18 -13.55
C SER A 140 -5.22 -22.44 -12.28
N GLU A 141 -4.71 -22.94 -11.16
CA GLU A 141 -4.57 -22.19 -9.93
C GLU A 141 -3.62 -21.04 -10.26
N ARG A 142 -4.16 -20.02 -10.93
CA ARG A 142 -3.62 -18.68 -10.89
C ARG A 142 -3.63 -18.35 -9.41
N SER A 143 -2.46 -18.48 -8.78
CA SER A 143 -2.20 -17.89 -7.48
C SER A 143 -2.73 -16.47 -7.56
N ALA A 144 -3.74 -16.16 -6.75
CA ALA A 144 -4.28 -14.81 -6.71
C ALA A 144 -3.14 -13.90 -6.28
N SER A 145 -2.59 -13.11 -7.21
CA SER A 145 -1.64 -12.09 -6.85
C SER A 145 -2.37 -11.05 -6.00
N ALA A 146 -1.62 -10.29 -5.18
CA ALA A 146 -2.21 -9.34 -4.24
C ALA A 146 -3.12 -8.28 -4.92
N GLU A 147 -3.01 -8.12 -6.24
CA GLU A 147 -3.84 -7.26 -7.10
C GLU A 147 -5.30 -7.73 -7.24
N ASP A 148 -5.62 -9.00 -6.99
CA ASP A 148 -7.01 -9.52 -7.04
C ASP A 148 -7.81 -9.26 -5.75
N LEU A 149 -7.21 -8.64 -4.71
CA LEU A 149 -7.88 -8.35 -3.44
C LEU A 149 -8.91 -7.21 -3.58
N PRO A 150 -10.18 -7.41 -3.17
CA PRO A 150 -11.19 -6.37 -3.28
C PRO A 150 -10.93 -5.23 -2.26
N PRO A 151 -11.22 -3.95 -2.62
CA PRO A 151 -10.86 -2.76 -1.83
C PRO A 151 -11.27 -2.80 -0.34
N HIS A 152 -12.38 -3.45 -0.02
CA HIS A 152 -12.88 -3.54 1.35
C HIS A 152 -12.02 -4.46 2.24
N LEU A 153 -11.34 -5.47 1.69
CA LEU A 153 -10.40 -6.30 2.45
C LEU A 153 -9.09 -5.57 2.70
N LEU A 154 -8.60 -4.81 1.70
CA LEU A 154 -7.46 -3.92 1.86
C LEU A 154 -7.75 -2.89 2.98
N LEU A 155 -8.83 -2.12 2.86
CA LEU A 155 -9.24 -1.15 3.89
C LEU A 155 -9.48 -1.77 5.27
N ALA A 156 -10.01 -3.00 5.34
CA ALA A 156 -10.22 -3.70 6.60
C ALA A 156 -8.89 -4.12 7.26
N ASN A 157 -7.99 -4.76 6.52
CA ASN A 157 -6.66 -5.12 7.03
C ASN A 157 -5.89 -3.88 7.51
N VAL A 158 -5.97 -2.80 6.73
CA VAL A 158 -5.40 -1.50 7.07
C VAL A 158 -5.99 -0.96 8.39
N ALA A 159 -7.31 -0.91 8.52
CA ALA A 159 -7.95 -0.46 9.76
C ALA A 159 -7.57 -1.33 10.96
N LEU A 160 -7.47 -2.66 10.80
CA LEU A 160 -7.07 -3.58 11.86
C LEU A 160 -5.60 -3.40 12.28
N SER A 161 -4.66 -3.31 11.33
CA SER A 161 -3.24 -3.13 11.63
C SER A 161 -2.97 -1.79 12.32
N GLN A 162 -3.62 -0.72 11.86
CA GLN A 162 -3.58 0.62 12.48
C GLN A 162 -4.16 0.60 13.91
N ALA A 163 -5.31 -0.06 14.11
CA ALA A 163 -5.89 -0.25 15.43
C ALA A 163 -5.01 -1.12 16.35
N PHE A 164 -4.32 -2.13 15.81
CA PHE A 164 -3.38 -2.97 16.56
C PHE A 164 -2.16 -2.17 17.03
N PHE A 165 -1.47 -1.46 16.14
CA PHE A 165 -0.31 -0.65 16.52
C PHE A 165 -0.69 0.52 17.44
N GLY A 166 -1.84 1.15 17.22
CA GLY A 166 -2.37 2.20 18.11
C GLY A 166 -2.77 1.65 19.48
N GLY A 167 -3.40 0.48 19.54
CA GLY A 167 -3.71 -0.22 20.78
C GLY A 167 -2.46 -0.63 21.55
N PHE A 168 -1.43 -1.13 20.85
CA PHE A 168 -0.13 -1.49 21.43
C PHE A 168 0.61 -0.26 21.98
N LEU A 169 0.64 0.85 21.23
CA LEU A 169 1.25 2.11 21.68
C LEU A 169 0.47 2.72 22.87
N GLY A 170 -0.86 2.69 22.83
CA GLY A 170 -1.72 3.12 23.95
C GLY A 170 -1.55 2.24 25.21
N LEU A 171 -1.39 0.93 25.04
CA LEU A 171 -1.05 0.00 26.13
C LEU A 171 0.34 0.29 26.71
N GLY A 172 1.33 0.59 25.86
CA GLY A 172 2.65 1.04 26.27
C GLY A 172 2.62 2.35 27.07
N ALA A 173 1.81 3.32 26.64
CA ALA A 173 1.61 4.59 27.34
C ALA A 173 0.97 4.39 28.72
N TRP A 174 -0.06 3.52 28.80
CA TRP A 174 -0.70 3.15 30.07
C TRP A 174 0.25 2.42 31.01
N TYR A 175 0.98 1.42 30.51
CA TYR A 175 1.95 0.62 31.27
C TYR A 175 3.07 1.48 31.84
N ALA A 176 3.62 2.39 31.04
CA ALA A 176 4.66 3.33 31.46
C ALA A 176 4.13 4.49 32.32
N GLY A 177 2.81 4.65 32.46
CA GLY A 177 2.19 5.76 33.21
C GLY A 177 2.43 7.13 32.58
N VAL A 178 2.37 7.23 31.24
CA VAL A 178 2.54 8.47 30.49
C VAL A 178 1.36 9.42 30.74
N PRO A 179 1.58 10.68 31.14
CA PRO A 179 0.50 11.65 31.29
C PRO A 179 -0.17 11.95 29.94
N ALA A 180 -1.50 11.96 29.90
CA ALA A 180 -2.28 12.25 28.68
C ALA A 180 -1.86 13.58 28.00
N ALA A 181 -1.55 14.61 28.79
CA ALA A 181 -1.07 15.90 28.29
C ALA A 181 0.27 15.80 27.53
N ALA A 182 1.16 14.86 27.89
CA ALA A 182 2.41 14.64 27.15
C ALA A 182 2.18 14.04 25.76
N LEU A 183 1.02 13.42 25.53
CA LEU A 183 0.57 12.96 24.20
C LEU A 183 -0.31 14.00 23.48
N GLY A 184 -0.50 15.20 24.05
CA GLY A 184 -1.41 16.23 23.54
C GLY A 184 -2.90 15.88 23.70
N LEU A 185 -3.25 14.95 24.59
CA LEU A 185 -4.64 14.56 24.85
C LEU A 185 -5.26 15.45 25.94
N SER A 186 -6.24 16.27 25.57
CA SER A 186 -7.00 17.13 26.48
C SER A 186 -8.48 17.23 26.10
N ALA A 187 -9.36 17.16 27.09
CA ALA A 187 -10.81 17.34 26.94
C ALA A 187 -11.26 18.81 27.16
N ALA A 188 -10.33 19.73 27.43
CA ALA A 188 -10.63 21.16 27.54
C ALA A 188 -10.83 21.80 26.15
N ASP A 189 -11.75 22.75 26.00
CA ASP A 189 -11.92 23.56 24.79
C ASP A 189 -12.05 22.78 23.46
N LEU A 190 -12.66 21.58 23.51
CA LEU A 190 -12.89 20.73 22.33
C LEU A 190 -13.47 21.48 21.10
N PRO A 191 -14.45 22.40 21.23
CA PRO A 191 -14.94 23.16 20.07
C PRO A 191 -13.86 24.00 19.38
N THR A 192 -12.92 24.57 20.15
CA THR A 192 -11.79 25.33 19.63
C THR A 192 -10.77 24.41 18.96
N GLN A 193 -10.43 23.27 19.59
CA GLN A 193 -9.53 22.28 19.00
C GLN A 193 -10.08 21.75 17.66
N LEU A 194 -11.37 21.43 17.61
CA LEU A 194 -12.06 21.02 16.38
C LEU A 194 -12.05 22.14 15.32
N ALA A 195 -12.37 23.38 15.69
CA ALA A 195 -12.38 24.50 14.74
C ALA A 195 -10.99 24.79 14.14
N VAL A 196 -9.93 24.75 14.96
CA VAL A 196 -8.54 24.91 14.51
C VAL A 196 -8.11 23.74 13.63
N GLY A 197 -8.42 22.50 14.01
CA GLY A 197 -8.14 21.31 13.19
C GLY A 197 -8.85 21.33 11.84
N VAL A 198 -10.13 21.76 11.80
CA VAL A 198 -10.89 21.95 10.56
C VAL A 198 -10.27 23.03 9.68
N GLY A 199 -9.93 24.20 10.25
CA GLY A 199 -9.30 25.29 9.52
C GLY A 199 -7.93 24.89 8.93
N LEU A 200 -7.12 24.17 9.72
CA LEU A 200 -5.82 23.65 9.27
C LEU A 200 -5.98 22.58 8.17
N GLY A 201 -6.87 21.60 8.35
CA GLY A 201 -7.10 20.54 7.37
C GLY A 201 -7.58 21.09 6.01
N LEU A 202 -8.51 22.05 6.03
CA LEU A 202 -8.97 22.73 4.81
C LEU A 202 -7.85 23.54 4.13
N ALA A 203 -6.98 24.20 4.90
CA ALA A 203 -5.85 24.94 4.37
C ALA A 203 -4.78 24.01 3.76
N LEU A 204 -4.48 22.89 4.41
CA LEU A 204 -3.55 21.86 3.92
C LEU A 204 -4.08 21.19 2.65
N TYR A 205 -5.34 20.78 2.62
CA TYR A 205 -5.99 20.24 1.41
C TYR A 205 -5.94 21.26 0.25
N GLY A 206 -6.22 22.54 0.53
CA GLY A 206 -6.08 23.61 -0.46
C GLY A 206 -4.65 23.78 -0.99
N ALA A 207 -3.64 23.61 -0.12
CA ALA A 207 -2.23 23.65 -0.51
C ALA A 207 -1.83 22.42 -1.35
N ASN A 208 -2.24 21.21 -0.95
CA ASN A 208 -2.01 19.97 -1.71
C ASN A 208 -2.62 20.07 -3.12
N ARG A 209 -3.88 20.54 -3.22
CA ARG A 209 -4.58 20.80 -4.49
C ARG A 209 -3.82 21.74 -5.43
N VAL A 210 -3.26 22.83 -4.90
CA VAL A 210 -2.44 23.77 -5.69
C VAL A 210 -1.11 23.12 -6.07
N GLY A 211 -0.52 22.33 -5.16
CA GLY A 211 0.70 21.56 -5.40
C GLY A 211 0.58 20.55 -6.53
N SER A 212 -0.48 19.75 -6.59
CA SER A 212 -0.73 18.79 -7.68
C SER A 212 -0.89 19.52 -9.02
N THR A 213 -1.78 20.52 -9.08
CA THR A 213 -2.04 21.34 -10.27
C THR A 213 -0.78 22.02 -10.83
N VAL A 214 0.19 22.33 -9.97
CA VAL A 214 1.51 22.86 -10.37
C VAL A 214 2.44 21.75 -10.83
N SER A 215 2.48 20.61 -10.14
CA SER A 215 3.35 19.46 -10.45
C SER A 215 3.01 18.82 -11.79
N GLU A 216 1.70 18.67 -12.11
CA GLU A 216 1.20 18.23 -13.41
C GLU A 216 1.77 19.07 -14.57
N ARG A 217 1.84 20.39 -14.42
CA ARG A 217 2.38 21.32 -15.44
C ARG A 217 3.88 21.14 -15.68
N PHE A 218 4.59 20.53 -14.74
CA PHE A 218 6.00 20.16 -14.86
C PHE A 218 6.19 18.69 -15.24
N GLY A 219 5.11 17.96 -15.59
CA GLY A 219 5.16 16.56 -15.99
C GLY A 219 5.35 15.59 -14.83
N VAL A 220 5.10 16.03 -13.60
CA VAL A 220 5.19 15.21 -12.38
C VAL A 220 3.77 14.92 -11.89
N ALA A 221 3.15 13.90 -12.49
CA ALA A 221 1.90 13.34 -12.00
C ALA A 221 2.18 12.35 -10.85
N PRO A 222 1.38 12.34 -9.77
CA PRO A 222 1.39 11.25 -8.80
C PRO A 222 0.94 9.91 -9.44
N ASP A 223 1.23 8.79 -8.76
CA ASP A 223 0.66 7.49 -9.13
C ASP A 223 -0.67 7.30 -8.41
N GLU A 224 -1.75 7.30 -9.19
CA GLU A 224 -3.11 7.31 -8.67
C GLU A 224 -3.65 5.89 -8.38
N ALA A 225 -2.91 4.85 -8.79
CA ALA A 225 -3.33 3.45 -8.71
C ALA A 225 -3.64 2.99 -7.28
N VAL A 226 -2.85 3.40 -6.27
CA VAL A 226 -3.11 3.06 -4.86
C VAL A 226 -4.47 3.60 -4.41
N ARG A 227 -4.74 4.86 -4.74
CA ARG A 227 -5.97 5.56 -4.34
C ARG A 227 -7.18 5.00 -5.08
N GLU A 228 -7.04 4.63 -6.35
CA GLU A 228 -8.07 3.90 -7.09
C GLU A 228 -8.35 2.53 -6.46
N SER A 229 -7.31 1.75 -6.10
CA SER A 229 -7.45 0.44 -5.43
C SER A 229 -8.14 0.50 -4.05
N LEU A 230 -8.07 1.65 -3.37
CA LEU A 230 -8.73 1.89 -2.09
C LEU A 230 -10.10 2.58 -2.23
N THR A 231 -10.45 3.10 -3.41
CA THR A 231 -11.71 3.82 -3.63
C THR A 231 -12.92 2.87 -3.50
N PRO A 232 -13.85 3.08 -2.56
CA PRO A 232 -14.94 2.15 -2.35
C PRO A 232 -15.99 2.17 -3.46
N ARG A 233 -16.34 1.00 -4.01
CA ARG A 233 -17.40 0.87 -5.03
C ARG A 233 -18.84 0.86 -4.49
N THR A 234 -19.04 1.01 -3.18
CA THR A 234 -20.36 0.93 -2.54
C THR A 234 -20.50 1.96 -1.42
N THR A 235 -21.73 2.43 -1.16
CA THR A 235 -22.02 3.38 -0.07
C THR A 235 -21.58 2.86 1.29
N ALA A 236 -21.73 1.55 1.56
CA ALA A 236 -21.26 0.93 2.80
C ALA A 236 -19.73 0.99 2.94
N GLY A 237 -18.99 0.80 1.84
CA GLY A 237 -17.54 0.95 1.81
C GLY A 237 -17.09 2.40 2.01
N TRP A 238 -17.80 3.38 1.45
CA TRP A 238 -17.55 4.80 1.71
C TRP A 238 -17.81 5.19 3.18
N VAL A 239 -18.88 4.68 3.78
CA VAL A 239 -19.14 4.85 5.23
C VAL A 239 -18.02 4.22 6.05
N PHE A 240 -17.57 3.01 5.70
CA PHE A 240 -16.43 2.36 6.39
C PHE A 240 -15.13 3.17 6.25
N LEU A 241 -14.82 3.67 5.05
CA LEU A 241 -13.64 4.50 4.79
C LEU A 241 -13.64 5.75 5.69
N PHE A 242 -14.70 6.56 5.64
CA PHE A 242 -14.75 7.82 6.38
C PHE A 242 -14.98 7.66 7.88
N ALA A 243 -15.79 6.69 8.33
CA ALA A 243 -16.15 6.55 9.74
C ALA A 243 -15.24 5.61 10.55
N VAL A 244 -14.46 4.74 9.89
CA VAL A 244 -13.62 3.72 10.56
C VAL A 244 -12.17 3.81 10.09
N ALA A 245 -11.89 3.62 8.79
CA ALA A 245 -10.52 3.48 8.32
C ALA A 245 -9.71 4.78 8.45
N LEU A 246 -10.16 5.89 7.86
CA LEU A 246 -9.43 7.17 7.92
C LEU A 246 -9.27 7.73 9.35
N PRO A 247 -10.27 7.67 10.25
CA PRO A 247 -10.09 8.07 11.65
C PRO A 247 -9.09 7.19 12.41
N LEU A 248 -9.02 5.88 12.15
CA LEU A 248 -8.04 4.99 12.76
C LEU A 248 -6.62 5.27 12.24
N ILE A 249 -6.46 5.47 10.93
CA ILE A 249 -5.17 5.81 10.30
C ILE A 249 -4.65 7.15 10.86
N ALA A 250 -5.42 8.23 10.72
CA ALA A 250 -5.01 9.56 11.22
C ALA A 250 -4.81 9.55 12.75
N GLY A 251 -5.70 8.86 13.49
CA GLY A 251 -5.57 8.71 14.94
C GLY A 251 -4.28 8.01 15.37
N PHE A 252 -3.92 6.90 14.70
CA PHE A 252 -2.68 6.19 14.98
C PHE A 252 -1.44 6.98 14.58
N GLU A 253 -1.40 7.50 13.35
CA GLU A 253 -0.21 8.17 12.82
C GLU A 253 0.09 9.45 13.59
N GLU A 254 -0.92 10.26 13.94
CA GLU A 254 -0.68 11.39 14.83
C GLU A 254 -0.26 10.95 16.24
N LEU A 255 -0.87 9.90 16.80
CA LEU A 255 -0.46 9.39 18.11
C LEU A 255 0.99 8.92 18.13
N LEU A 256 1.47 8.27 17.07
CA LEU A 256 2.86 7.84 16.94
C LEU A 256 3.80 9.03 16.67
N PHE A 257 3.55 9.79 15.61
CA PHE A 257 4.50 10.78 15.10
C PHE A 257 4.46 12.12 15.85
N ARG A 258 3.33 12.49 16.46
CA ARG A 258 3.15 13.77 17.18
C ARG A 258 3.00 13.51 18.68
N GLY A 259 2.04 12.68 19.09
CA GLY A 259 1.83 12.34 20.50
C GLY A 259 3.08 11.72 21.15
N ALA A 260 3.56 10.60 20.62
CA ALA A 260 4.65 9.84 21.21
C ALA A 260 6.04 10.40 20.83
N LEU A 261 6.36 10.50 19.54
CA LEU A 261 7.70 10.94 19.08
C LEU A 261 7.98 12.42 19.35
N VAL A 262 7.00 13.32 19.26
CA VAL A 262 7.23 14.74 19.57
C VAL A 262 6.92 15.04 21.03
N GLY A 263 5.67 14.85 21.47
CA GLY A 263 5.23 15.21 22.81
C GLY A 263 5.92 14.43 23.93
N ALA A 264 5.75 13.10 23.95
CA ALA A 264 6.20 12.29 25.07
C ALA A 264 7.74 12.15 25.14
N VAL A 265 8.44 12.07 24.01
CA VAL A 265 9.92 12.06 24.03
C VAL A 265 10.49 13.43 24.44
N ALA A 266 9.92 14.55 23.97
CA ALA A 266 10.35 15.87 24.44
C ALA A 266 10.13 16.04 25.95
N ALA A 267 8.94 15.69 26.45
CA ALA A 267 8.59 15.79 27.87
C ALA A 267 9.39 14.82 28.76
N GLY A 268 9.70 13.62 28.27
CA GLY A 268 10.36 12.58 29.05
C GLY A 268 11.88 12.68 29.13
N PHE A 269 12.52 13.31 28.14
CA PHE A 269 13.98 13.39 28.02
C PHE A 269 14.52 14.83 28.01
N ASP A 270 13.66 15.84 28.22
CA ASP A 270 14.01 17.27 28.21
C ASP A 270 14.69 17.71 26.90
N VAL A 271 14.23 17.16 25.77
CA VAL A 271 14.72 17.48 24.42
C VAL A 271 13.76 18.43 23.70
N SER A 272 14.28 19.25 22.79
CA SER A 272 13.45 20.24 22.10
C SER A 272 12.35 19.58 21.26
N PRO A 273 11.06 19.97 21.42
CA PRO A 273 9.98 19.44 20.59
C PRO A 273 10.15 19.81 19.10
N TRP A 274 10.86 20.90 18.78
CA TRP A 274 11.20 21.26 17.40
C TRP A 274 12.27 20.35 16.77
N LEU A 275 13.22 19.85 17.58
CA LEU A 275 14.14 18.81 17.14
C LEU A 275 13.38 17.51 16.86
N MET A 276 12.50 17.11 17.78
CA MET A 276 11.66 15.92 17.58
C MET A 276 10.69 16.08 16.42
N ALA A 277 10.17 17.27 16.14
CA ALA A 277 9.34 17.54 14.96
C ALA A 277 10.12 17.29 13.67
N ALA A 278 11.40 17.71 13.58
CA ALA A 278 12.23 17.40 12.43
C ALA A 278 12.51 15.89 12.29
N VAL A 279 12.82 15.20 13.40
CA VAL A 279 13.08 13.75 13.43
C VAL A 279 11.84 12.93 13.06
N SER A 280 10.68 13.22 13.67
CA SER A 280 9.45 12.49 13.38
C SER A 280 8.94 12.74 11.97
N SER A 281 9.14 13.93 11.42
CA SER A 281 8.78 14.26 10.04
C SER A 281 9.69 13.58 9.01
N ALA A 282 10.99 13.47 9.30
CA ALA A 282 11.91 12.69 8.48
C ALA A 282 11.54 11.19 8.50
N ALA A 283 11.17 10.65 9.67
CA ALA A 283 10.71 9.28 9.80
C ALA A 283 9.35 9.05 9.11
N PHE A 284 8.41 10.00 9.20
CA PHE A 284 7.12 9.96 8.52
C PHE A 284 7.26 9.94 7.00
N GLY A 285 8.08 10.84 6.44
CA GLY A 285 8.43 10.85 5.02
C GLY A 285 9.17 9.58 4.59
N ALA A 286 10.10 9.08 5.42
CA ALA A 286 10.82 7.83 5.14
C ALA A 286 9.91 6.59 5.13
N GLY A 287 8.84 6.59 5.94
CA GLY A 287 7.78 5.60 5.89
C GLY A 287 7.08 5.58 4.54
N HIS A 288 6.81 6.74 3.94
CA HIS A 288 6.10 6.87 2.66
C HIS A 288 6.96 6.61 1.41
N GLY A 289 8.09 5.92 1.53
CA GLY A 289 9.06 5.83 0.44
C GLY A 289 8.70 4.93 -0.74
N ALA A 290 7.52 4.31 -0.74
CA ALA A 290 6.87 3.80 -1.95
C ALA A 290 6.64 4.95 -2.97
N GLN A 291 6.20 6.12 -2.51
CA GLN A 291 5.92 7.34 -3.29
C GLN A 291 7.15 7.99 -3.98
N GLY A 292 8.29 7.29 -4.01
CA GLY A 292 9.54 7.78 -4.59
C GLY A 292 10.16 8.95 -3.83
N ARG A 293 11.29 9.44 -4.36
CA ARG A 293 12.11 10.46 -3.67
C ARG A 293 11.39 11.80 -3.47
N LEU A 294 10.51 12.19 -4.39
CA LEU A 294 9.74 13.41 -4.25
C LEU A 294 8.61 13.26 -3.23
N GLY A 295 7.88 12.14 -3.25
CA GLY A 295 6.84 11.84 -2.25
C GLY A 295 7.38 11.83 -0.83
N ILE A 296 8.53 11.19 -0.59
CA ILE A 296 9.25 11.25 0.71
C ILE A 296 9.44 12.69 1.20
N ILE A 297 9.86 13.60 0.31
CA ILE A 297 10.13 15.00 0.66
C ILE A 297 8.82 15.77 0.90
N VAL A 298 7.83 15.63 0.01
CA VAL A 298 6.53 16.32 0.13
C VAL A 298 5.78 15.86 1.39
N THR A 299 5.68 14.55 1.59
CA THR A 299 5.03 13.94 2.75
C THR A 299 5.80 14.21 4.05
N GLY A 300 7.14 14.28 4.01
CA GLY A 300 7.95 14.75 5.13
C GLY A 300 7.71 16.24 5.46
N LEU A 301 7.55 17.11 4.46
CA LEU A 301 7.25 18.54 4.66
C LEU A 301 5.83 18.75 5.21
N LEU A 302 4.83 18.08 4.66
CA LEU A 302 3.47 18.04 5.22
C LEU A 302 3.50 17.49 6.67
N GLY A 303 4.32 16.46 6.87
CA GLY A 303 4.60 15.87 8.18
C GLY A 303 5.10 16.91 9.19
N PHE A 304 6.00 17.79 8.76
CA PHE A 304 6.56 18.87 9.56
C PHE A 304 5.56 20.00 9.83
N VAL A 305 4.67 20.32 8.90
CA VAL A 305 3.61 21.32 9.16
C VAL A 305 2.63 20.80 10.23
N LEU A 306 2.24 19.52 10.16
CA LEU A 306 1.43 18.90 11.22
C LEU A 306 2.20 18.83 12.56
N ALA A 307 3.49 18.48 12.54
CA ALA A 307 4.30 18.49 13.76
C ALA A 307 4.44 19.90 14.37
N ALA A 308 4.64 20.93 13.55
CA ALA A 308 4.65 22.32 13.99
C ALA A 308 3.29 22.76 14.58
N ALA A 309 2.18 22.35 13.96
CA ALA A 309 0.84 22.61 14.49
C ALA A 309 0.62 21.94 15.85
N PHE A 310 1.08 20.69 16.04
CA PHE A 310 1.07 20.01 17.33
C PHE A 310 1.89 20.76 18.38
N VAL A 311 3.13 21.17 18.05
CA VAL A 311 4.00 21.91 18.99
C VAL A 311 3.43 23.30 19.35
N LEU A 312 2.70 23.95 18.45
CA LEU A 312 2.08 25.25 18.70
C LEU A 312 0.72 25.20 19.42
N THR A 313 0.03 24.07 19.39
CA THR A 313 -1.32 23.91 19.98
C THR A 313 -1.38 22.95 21.16
N GLU A 314 -0.33 22.15 21.38
CA GLU A 314 -0.25 21.07 22.36
C GLU A 314 -1.43 20.08 22.28
N SER A 315 -2.08 19.99 21.11
CA SER A 315 -3.30 19.22 20.87
C SER A 315 -3.10 18.16 19.80
N LEU A 316 -3.28 16.91 20.19
CA LEU A 316 -3.36 15.77 19.26
C LEU A 316 -4.64 15.85 18.41
N LEU A 317 -5.75 16.30 19.00
CA LEU A 317 -7.03 16.38 18.29
C LEU A 317 -7.00 17.36 17.11
N VAL A 318 -6.31 18.50 17.25
CA VAL A 318 -6.11 19.46 16.16
C VAL A 318 -5.47 18.78 14.95
N VAL A 319 -4.37 18.05 15.15
CA VAL A 319 -3.64 17.40 14.05
C VAL A 319 -4.35 16.16 13.51
N VAL A 320 -5.02 15.37 14.36
CA VAL A 320 -5.84 14.22 13.93
C VAL A 320 -6.97 14.69 13.02
N VAL A 321 -7.67 15.76 13.39
CA VAL A 321 -8.76 16.31 12.56
C VAL A 321 -8.22 16.92 11.27
N ALA A 322 -7.10 17.64 11.32
CA ALA A 322 -6.49 18.23 10.13
C ALA A 322 -6.05 17.15 9.12
N HIS A 323 -5.34 16.12 9.59
CA HIS A 323 -4.88 15.01 8.76
C HIS A 323 -6.05 14.17 8.22
N TYR A 324 -7.02 13.80 9.08
CA TYR A 324 -8.24 13.12 8.65
C TYR A 324 -8.95 13.87 7.51
N LEU A 325 -9.06 15.21 7.61
CA LEU A 325 -9.72 16.02 6.59
C LEU A 325 -8.93 16.10 5.29
N VAL A 326 -7.60 16.17 5.32
CA VAL A 326 -6.79 16.10 4.09
C VAL A 326 -7.08 14.80 3.36
N ASN A 327 -6.94 13.66 4.04
CA ASN A 327 -7.15 12.34 3.43
C ASN A 327 -8.60 12.17 2.94
N ALA A 328 -9.59 12.58 3.74
CA ALA A 328 -10.99 12.46 3.38
C ALA A 328 -11.39 13.34 2.18
N LEU A 329 -10.84 14.55 2.08
CA LEU A 329 -11.11 15.48 0.98
C LEU A 329 -10.37 15.10 -0.31
N GLU A 330 -9.20 14.45 -0.22
CA GLU A 330 -8.52 13.88 -1.38
C GLU A 330 -9.33 12.74 -2.00
N PHE A 331 -9.80 11.77 -1.19
CA PHE A 331 -10.70 10.70 -1.68
C PHE A 331 -12.04 11.25 -2.23
N ALA A 332 -12.74 12.10 -1.47
CA ALA A 332 -14.03 12.65 -1.88
C ALA A 332 -13.91 13.59 -3.10
N GLY A 333 -12.83 14.38 -3.17
CA GLY A 333 -12.55 15.26 -4.29
C GLY A 333 -12.35 14.47 -5.57
N HIS A 334 -11.56 13.39 -5.53
CA HIS A 334 -11.30 12.56 -6.70
C HIS A 334 -12.58 11.94 -7.28
N GLU A 335 -13.41 11.31 -6.45
CA GLU A 335 -14.69 10.72 -6.86
C GLU A 335 -15.64 11.75 -7.49
N LEU A 336 -15.70 12.97 -6.93
CA LEU A 336 -16.65 14.00 -7.37
C LEU A 336 -16.17 14.81 -8.58
N PHE A 337 -14.86 14.91 -8.81
CA PHE A 337 -14.29 15.84 -9.80
C PHE A 337 -13.37 15.20 -10.85
N GLY A 338 -13.01 13.92 -10.73
CA GLY A 338 -12.35 13.12 -11.79
C GLY A 338 -11.00 13.67 -12.25
N TRP A 339 -10.24 14.18 -11.30
CA TRP A 339 -9.02 14.99 -11.44
C TRP A 339 -7.77 14.29 -10.88
#